data_AF-A0A820JA78-F1
#
_entry.id   AF-A0A820JA78-F1
#
_cell.length_a   1.000
_cell.length_b   1.000
_cell.length_c   1.000
_cell.angle_alpha   90.00
_cell.angle_beta   90.00
_cell.angle_gamma   90.00
#
_symmetry.space_group_name_H-M   'P 1'
#
loop_
_entity.id
_entity.type
_entity.pdbx_description
1 polymer ?
#
loop_
_entity_poly.entity_id
_entity_poly.type
_entity_poly.pdbx_seq_one_letter_code
_entity_poly.pdbx_strand_id
1 'polypeptide(L)'
;SLLACSFFCLFPTVYDEEKQHENFQEPNFHRLYQKGPPENIEKLKCILHYFRRITEEMPSGVITIQRYALPEKAYPNWCNSEIGLSQLCLTKEKKIEDIKNVLQADFANKYIGGGVLGSGCVQEEIRFSISPEMLVSLLVCEVMEDNECIFLIGCERYSSYKGYANSFQFDGDFRDITPKDNWGRKWCHLVAMDAIYFSDPSIQYKMDNVHRELIKAYASFRPLEKEPGFEFGIASGNWGCGVFNGDKELK
;
A
#
# COMPACT_ATOMS: atom_id res chain seq x y z
N SER A 1 -15.70 6.91 -10.82
CA SER A 1 -15.49 7.62 -12.12
C SER A 1 -14.05 7.52 -12.59
N LEU A 2 -13.05 8.06 -11.86
CA LEU A 2 -11.64 8.01 -12.26
C LEU A 2 -11.13 6.60 -12.60
N LEU A 3 -11.44 5.60 -11.77
CA LEU A 3 -11.05 4.22 -12.05
C LEU A 3 -11.72 3.64 -13.30
N ALA A 4 -12.93 4.10 -13.66
CA ALA A 4 -13.56 3.71 -14.92
C ALA A 4 -12.79 4.29 -16.11
N CYS A 5 -12.29 5.54 -16.00
CA CYS A 5 -11.40 6.11 -17.00
C CYS A 5 -10.10 5.30 -17.13
N SER A 6 -9.48 4.91 -16.01
CA SER A 6 -8.31 4.01 -16.01
C SER A 6 -8.61 2.65 -16.65
N PHE A 7 -9.77 2.07 -16.35
CA PHE A 7 -10.21 0.80 -16.90
C PHE A 7 -10.38 0.89 -18.43
N PHE A 8 -10.99 1.95 -18.94
CA PHE A 8 -11.14 2.17 -20.38
C PHE A 8 -9.89 2.77 -21.04
N CYS A 9 -8.77 2.88 -20.32
CA CYS A 9 -7.51 3.41 -20.81
C CYS A 9 -7.63 4.83 -21.38
N LEU A 10 -8.38 5.70 -20.70
CA LEU A 10 -8.69 7.05 -21.16
C LEU A 10 -7.70 8.12 -20.66
N PHE A 11 -6.81 7.79 -19.72
CA PHE A 11 -5.74 8.72 -19.36
C PHE A 11 -4.69 8.72 -20.47
N PRO A 12 -4.22 9.91 -20.91
CA PRO A 12 -3.25 10.00 -21.99
C PRO A 12 -1.95 9.31 -21.57
N THR A 13 -1.63 8.19 -22.20
CA THR A 13 -0.33 7.54 -22.03
C THR A 13 0.65 8.18 -22.99
N VAL A 14 1.70 8.81 -22.45
CA VAL A 14 2.81 9.31 -23.27
C VAL A 14 3.67 8.10 -23.66
N TYR A 15 3.50 7.59 -24.88
CA TYR A 15 4.34 6.53 -25.48
C TYR A 15 5.71 7.04 -25.94
N ASP A 16 6.19 8.13 -25.36
CA ASP A 16 7.50 8.71 -25.70
C ASP A 16 8.54 8.06 -24.79
N GLU A 17 9.34 7.13 -25.32
CA GLU A 17 10.35 6.38 -24.56
C GLU A 17 11.37 7.29 -23.86
N GLU A 18 11.52 8.55 -24.29
CA GLU A 18 12.41 9.55 -23.70
C GLU A 18 11.74 10.46 -22.64
N LYS A 19 10.41 10.40 -22.49
CA LYS A 19 9.64 11.27 -21.58
C LYS A 19 8.53 10.51 -20.87
N GLN A 20 8.83 9.32 -20.37
CA GLN A 20 7.94 8.71 -19.39
C GLN A 20 7.69 9.74 -18.28
N HIS A 21 6.48 9.73 -17.73
CA HIS A 21 6.28 10.25 -16.39
C HIS A 21 7.17 9.42 -15.46
N GLU A 22 8.49 9.67 -15.45
CA GLU A 22 9.49 8.90 -14.71
C GLU A 22 9.14 8.84 -13.22
N ASN A 23 8.28 9.76 -12.77
CA ASN A 23 7.84 9.86 -11.40
C ASN A 23 6.48 9.20 -11.12
N PHE A 24 5.66 8.78 -12.10
CA PHE A 24 4.33 8.21 -11.82
C PHE A 24 4.17 6.78 -12.32
N GLN A 25 3.27 6.02 -11.68
CA GLN A 25 2.83 4.72 -12.20
C GLN A 25 1.98 4.87 -13.46
N GLU A 26 1.97 3.83 -14.29
CA GLU A 26 0.98 3.71 -15.37
C GLU A 26 -0.42 3.52 -14.75
N PRO A 27 -1.37 4.45 -14.94
CA PRO A 27 -2.67 4.35 -14.30
C PRO A 27 -3.70 3.56 -15.14
N ASN A 28 -3.44 3.29 -16.42
CA ASN A 28 -4.37 2.59 -17.29
C ASN A 28 -4.20 1.08 -17.22
N PHE A 29 -5.31 0.36 -17.41
CA PHE A 29 -5.37 -1.08 -17.11
C PHE A 29 -4.91 -1.97 -18.27
N HIS A 30 -4.39 -1.39 -19.36
CA HIS A 30 -4.03 -2.12 -20.57
C HIS A 30 -3.08 -3.32 -20.32
N ARG A 31 -2.19 -3.20 -19.32
CA ARG A 31 -1.27 -4.27 -18.90
C ARG A 31 -1.98 -5.47 -18.24
N LEU A 32 -3.13 -5.28 -17.59
CA LEU A 32 -3.96 -6.36 -17.05
C LEU A 32 -4.69 -7.14 -18.15
N TYR A 33 -4.97 -6.49 -19.29
CA TYR A 33 -5.72 -7.11 -20.40
C TYR A 33 -4.84 -7.97 -21.29
N GLN A 34 -3.54 -7.73 -21.25
CA GLN A 34 -2.55 -8.52 -21.99
C GLN A 34 -2.42 -9.92 -21.40
N LYS A 35 -1.89 -10.85 -22.21
CA LYS A 35 -1.57 -12.21 -21.74
C LYS A 35 -0.56 -12.12 -20.60
N GLY A 36 -0.99 -12.47 -19.40
CA GLY A 36 -0.20 -12.45 -18.18
C GLY A 36 -0.34 -13.75 -17.39
N PRO A 37 0.19 -13.78 -16.16
CA PRO A 37 0.05 -14.94 -15.29
C PRO A 37 -1.41 -15.09 -14.80
N PRO A 38 -1.84 -16.30 -14.39
CA PRO A 38 -3.24 -16.59 -14.08
C PRO A 38 -3.88 -15.67 -13.04
N GLU A 39 -3.11 -15.24 -12.05
CA GLU A 39 -3.55 -14.33 -10.99
C GLU A 39 -4.00 -12.96 -11.49
N ASN A 40 -3.60 -12.53 -12.71
CA ASN A 40 -4.13 -11.30 -13.32
C ASN A 40 -5.64 -11.38 -13.55
N ILE A 41 -6.16 -12.56 -13.88
CA ILE A 41 -7.60 -12.79 -14.03
C ILE A 41 -8.29 -12.63 -12.67
N GLU A 42 -7.67 -13.08 -11.59
CA GLU A 42 -8.21 -12.97 -10.24
C GLU A 42 -8.21 -11.52 -9.73
N LYS A 43 -7.18 -10.74 -10.05
CA LYS A 43 -7.17 -9.27 -9.82
C LYS A 43 -8.29 -8.58 -10.60
N LEU A 44 -8.46 -8.94 -11.88
CA LEU A 44 -9.53 -8.42 -12.73
C LEU A 44 -10.92 -8.76 -12.17
N LYS A 45 -11.13 -9.97 -11.63
CA LYS A 45 -12.38 -10.33 -10.93
C LYS A 45 -12.67 -9.41 -9.75
N CYS A 46 -11.68 -9.10 -8.92
CA CYS A 46 -11.84 -8.18 -7.79
C CYS A 46 -12.25 -6.77 -8.26
N ILE A 47 -11.59 -6.26 -9.31
CA ILE A 47 -11.86 -4.95 -9.91
C ILE A 47 -13.27 -4.90 -10.54
N LEU A 48 -13.65 -5.93 -11.31
CA LEU A 48 -14.98 -6.01 -11.92
C LEU A 48 -16.08 -6.13 -10.85
N HIS A 49 -15.80 -6.87 -9.78
CA HIS A 49 -16.69 -6.96 -8.62
C HIS A 49 -16.88 -5.59 -7.95
N TYR A 50 -15.80 -4.82 -7.76
CA TYR A 50 -15.88 -3.43 -7.31
C TYR A 50 -16.76 -2.58 -8.21
N PHE A 51 -16.53 -2.58 -9.53
CA PHE A 51 -17.34 -1.80 -10.46
C PHE A 51 -18.82 -2.18 -10.39
N ARG A 52 -19.12 -3.48 -10.36
CA ARG A 52 -20.49 -3.96 -10.17
C ARG A 52 -21.11 -3.37 -8.91
N ARG A 53 -20.46 -3.52 -7.75
CA ARG A 53 -20.94 -3.01 -6.45
C ARG A 53 -21.24 -1.52 -6.50
N ILE A 54 -20.32 -0.70 -7.00
CA ILE A 54 -20.49 0.76 -6.99
C ILE A 54 -21.51 1.27 -8.03
N THR A 55 -21.77 0.49 -9.08
CA THR A 55 -22.82 0.81 -10.07
C THR A 55 -24.22 0.40 -9.62
N GLU A 56 -24.33 -0.62 -8.77
CA GLU A 56 -25.58 -1.02 -8.12
C GLU A 56 -25.93 -0.07 -6.96
N GLU A 57 -24.94 0.28 -6.13
CA GLU A 57 -25.09 1.20 -5.01
C GLU A 57 -23.86 2.11 -4.91
N MET A 58 -24.03 3.39 -5.22
CA MET A 58 -22.92 4.35 -5.21
C MET A 58 -22.43 4.58 -3.77
N PRO A 59 -21.13 4.39 -3.47
CA PRO A 59 -20.60 4.65 -2.14
C PRO A 59 -20.69 6.13 -1.79
N SER A 60 -21.11 6.42 -0.55
CA SER A 60 -21.25 7.76 0.02
C SER A 60 -20.10 8.16 0.95
N GLY A 61 -18.97 7.44 0.88
CA GLY A 61 -17.80 7.68 1.73
C GLY A 61 -16.84 8.72 1.17
N VAL A 62 -15.81 9.02 1.95
CA VAL A 62 -14.66 9.82 1.55
C VAL A 62 -13.39 8.97 1.70
N ILE A 63 -12.44 9.16 0.78
CA ILE A 63 -11.07 8.67 0.94
C ILE A 63 -10.11 9.85 1.06
N THR A 64 -9.06 9.71 1.85
CA THR A 64 -7.96 10.67 1.92
C THR A 64 -6.68 9.98 1.44
N ILE A 65 -6.01 10.61 0.48
CA ILE A 65 -4.67 10.24 0.05
C ILE A 65 -3.76 11.36 0.54
N GLN A 66 -2.79 11.02 1.40
CA GLN A 66 -1.86 11.99 1.98
C GLN A 66 -0.43 11.52 1.75
N ARG A 67 0.32 12.29 0.97
CA ARG A 67 1.78 12.15 0.91
C ARG A 67 2.40 12.90 2.08
N TYR A 68 3.33 12.27 2.78
CA TYR A 68 4.06 12.88 3.88
C TYR A 68 5.55 12.71 3.66
N ALA A 69 6.29 13.82 3.74
CA ALA A 69 7.75 13.85 3.71
C ALA A 69 8.27 14.23 5.09
N LEU A 70 9.06 13.35 5.71
CA LEU A 70 9.69 13.64 6.99
C LEU A 70 10.79 14.69 6.79
N PRO A 71 10.69 15.88 7.42
CA PRO A 71 11.74 16.88 7.31
C PRO A 71 13.04 16.36 7.94
N GLU A 72 14.19 16.60 7.31
CA GLU A 72 15.50 16.16 7.84
C GLU A 72 15.76 16.61 9.29
N LYS A 73 15.33 17.84 9.63
CA LYS A 73 15.41 18.37 11.01
C LYS A 73 14.64 17.55 12.06
N ALA A 74 13.74 16.67 11.62
CA ALA A 74 12.95 15.79 12.46
C ALA A 74 13.49 14.35 12.47
N TYR A 75 14.64 14.08 11.84
CA TYR A 75 15.28 12.77 11.88
C TYR A 75 15.75 12.45 13.29
N PRO A 76 15.41 11.27 13.83
CA PRO A 76 15.87 10.88 15.16
C PRO A 76 17.38 10.69 15.21
N ASN A 77 17.98 11.04 16.34
CA ASN A 77 19.33 10.60 16.65
C ASN A 77 19.27 9.20 17.28
N TRP A 78 19.28 8.17 16.43
CA TRP A 78 19.10 6.77 16.83
C TRP A 78 20.08 6.33 17.94
N CYS A 79 21.36 6.70 17.83
CA CYS A 79 22.41 6.31 18.78
C CYS A 79 22.21 6.89 20.19
N ASN A 80 21.52 8.03 20.29
CA ASN A 80 21.29 8.74 21.55
C ASN A 80 19.81 8.68 21.99
N SER A 81 18.99 7.84 21.37
CA SER A 81 17.59 7.69 21.75
C SER A 81 17.47 6.97 23.09
N GLU A 82 16.78 7.58 24.05
CA GLU A 82 16.47 6.98 25.36
C GLU A 82 15.05 6.38 25.41
N ILE A 83 14.31 6.44 24.29
CA ILE A 83 12.95 5.91 24.21
C ILE A 83 12.99 4.37 24.26
N GLY A 84 12.28 3.80 25.24
CA GLY A 84 12.15 2.35 25.38
C GLY A 84 11.30 1.73 24.26
N LEU A 85 11.48 0.42 24.04
CA LEU A 85 10.69 -0.33 23.06
C LEU A 85 9.21 -0.39 23.45
N SER A 86 8.33 -0.27 22.45
CA SER A 86 6.88 -0.40 22.59
C SER A 86 6.45 -1.85 22.82
N GLN A 87 5.19 -2.05 23.22
CA GLN A 87 4.60 -3.39 23.31
C GLN A 87 4.56 -4.08 21.94
N LEU A 88 4.89 -5.37 21.92
CA LEU A 88 4.89 -6.21 20.72
C LEU A 88 3.89 -7.36 20.89
N CYS A 89 3.02 -7.55 19.89
CA CYS A 89 2.11 -8.70 19.81
C CYS A 89 2.40 -9.46 18.51
N LEU A 90 2.69 -10.75 18.60
CA LEU A 90 2.96 -11.61 17.46
C LEU A 90 1.77 -12.54 17.19
N THR A 91 1.36 -12.65 15.92
CA THR A 91 0.35 -13.62 15.49
C THR A 91 0.71 -14.17 14.11
N LYS A 92 0.41 -15.46 13.89
CA LYS A 92 0.51 -16.11 12.58
C LYS A 92 -0.87 -16.36 11.96
N GLU A 93 -1.93 -16.04 12.69
CA GLU A 93 -3.30 -16.42 12.35
C GLU A 93 -4.04 -15.32 11.58
N LYS A 94 -3.60 -14.07 11.72
CA LYS A 94 -4.25 -12.91 11.12
C LYS A 94 -3.36 -12.27 10.06
N LYS A 95 -3.99 -11.82 8.99
CA LYS A 95 -3.37 -10.95 8.00
C LYS A 95 -3.50 -9.49 8.43
N ILE A 96 -2.66 -8.62 7.88
CA ILE A 96 -2.63 -7.18 8.22
C ILE A 96 -4.02 -6.55 8.00
N GLU A 97 -4.66 -6.85 6.86
CA GLU A 97 -5.96 -6.30 6.47
C GLU A 97 -7.13 -6.74 7.36
N ASP A 98 -6.96 -7.81 8.15
CA ASP A 98 -7.98 -8.33 9.04
C ASP A 98 -7.86 -7.75 10.48
N ILE A 99 -6.79 -6.99 10.77
CA ILE A 99 -6.58 -6.34 12.06
C ILE A 99 -7.24 -4.94 12.01
N LYS A 100 -8.19 -4.70 12.90
CA LYS A 100 -8.97 -3.47 12.97
C LYS A 100 -8.36 -2.48 13.97
N ASN A 101 -8.70 -1.20 13.82
CA ASN A 101 -8.30 -0.12 14.74
C ASN A 101 -6.78 -0.01 14.90
N VAL A 102 -6.06 -0.16 13.79
CA VAL A 102 -4.60 -0.09 13.71
C VAL A 102 -4.22 0.64 12.44
N LEU A 103 -3.00 1.17 12.41
CA LEU A 103 -2.34 1.57 11.18
C LEU A 103 -1.83 0.31 10.47
N GLN A 104 -2.32 0.05 9.26
CA GLN A 104 -1.95 -1.11 8.47
C GLN A 104 -0.80 -0.77 7.53
N ALA A 105 0.34 -1.46 7.67
CA ALA A 105 1.47 -1.28 6.77
C ALA A 105 1.18 -1.95 5.42
N ASP A 106 1.41 -1.20 4.34
CA ASP A 106 1.48 -1.68 2.98
C ASP A 106 2.95 -1.74 2.56
N PHE A 107 3.41 -2.95 2.20
CA PHE A 107 4.80 -3.23 1.84
C PHE A 107 5.03 -2.84 0.39
N ALA A 108 5.03 -1.53 0.19
CA ALA A 108 4.87 -0.92 -1.10
C ALA A 108 6.12 -1.03 -1.98
N ASN A 109 5.92 -0.86 -3.28
CA ASN A 109 6.96 -0.35 -4.15
C ASN A 109 7.06 1.18 -4.00
N LYS A 110 8.24 1.77 -4.25
CA LYS A 110 8.40 3.23 -4.26
C LYS A 110 7.43 3.92 -5.23
N TYR A 111 7.06 3.21 -6.31
CA TYR A 111 5.93 3.55 -7.15
C TYR A 111 4.67 2.85 -6.62
N ILE A 112 3.86 3.57 -5.85
CA ILE A 112 2.71 3.02 -5.13
C ILE A 112 1.80 2.13 -5.99
N GLY A 113 1.40 0.98 -5.44
CA GLY A 113 0.63 -0.06 -6.13
C GLY A 113 1.50 -1.04 -6.94
N GLY A 114 2.80 -0.77 -7.07
CA GLY A 114 3.78 -1.71 -7.61
C GLY A 114 3.37 -2.33 -8.94
N GLY A 115 3.23 -3.66 -8.96
CA GLY A 115 2.84 -4.42 -10.13
C GLY A 115 1.33 -4.68 -10.26
N VAL A 116 0.46 -3.93 -9.57
CA VAL A 116 -0.98 -4.28 -9.45
C VAL A 116 -1.66 -4.35 -10.81
N LEU A 117 -1.34 -3.44 -11.73
CA LEU A 117 -1.86 -3.46 -13.09
C LEU A 117 -1.03 -4.34 -14.05
N GLY A 118 0.01 -5.02 -13.56
CA GLY A 118 0.90 -5.89 -14.31
C GLY A 118 0.92 -7.31 -13.74
N SER A 119 2.11 -7.90 -13.58
CA SER A 119 2.30 -9.26 -13.06
C SER A 119 2.51 -9.35 -11.55
N GLY A 120 2.51 -8.22 -10.83
CA GLY A 120 2.65 -8.23 -9.37
C GLY A 120 1.42 -8.83 -8.70
N CYS A 121 1.62 -9.65 -7.67
CA CYS A 121 0.53 -10.28 -6.91
C CYS A 121 0.97 -10.68 -5.50
N VAL A 122 1.77 -9.84 -4.85
CA VAL A 122 2.16 -10.04 -3.44
C VAL A 122 1.31 -9.15 -2.54
N GLN A 123 1.77 -8.84 -1.33
CA GLN A 123 0.95 -8.14 -0.33
C GLN A 123 0.34 -6.82 -0.84
N GLU A 124 1.14 -5.95 -1.47
CA GLU A 124 0.67 -4.67 -2.01
C GLU A 124 -0.40 -4.87 -3.10
N GLU A 125 -0.10 -5.64 -4.14
CA GLU A 125 -1.03 -5.79 -5.27
C GLU A 125 -2.32 -6.52 -4.88
N ILE A 126 -2.23 -7.48 -3.96
CA ILE A 126 -3.42 -8.13 -3.38
C ILE A 126 -4.27 -7.09 -2.65
N ARG A 127 -3.64 -6.23 -1.84
CA ARG A 127 -4.39 -5.23 -1.08
C ARG A 127 -5.11 -4.22 -1.99
N PHE A 128 -4.42 -3.73 -3.02
CA PHE A 128 -5.00 -2.83 -4.02
C PHE A 128 -6.08 -3.52 -4.85
N SER A 129 -5.97 -4.83 -5.11
CA SER A 129 -6.99 -5.58 -5.86
C SER A 129 -8.28 -5.75 -5.05
N ILE A 130 -8.19 -6.05 -3.75
CA ILE A 130 -9.38 -6.24 -2.91
C ILE A 130 -10.00 -4.93 -2.43
N SER A 131 -9.25 -3.81 -2.48
CA SER A 131 -9.71 -2.45 -2.13
C SER A 131 -9.42 -1.46 -3.29
N PRO A 132 -10.11 -1.58 -4.46
CA PRO A 132 -9.71 -0.87 -5.68
C PRO A 132 -9.69 0.64 -5.63
N GLU A 133 -10.35 1.27 -4.65
CA GLU A 133 -10.26 2.72 -4.43
C GLU A 133 -8.82 3.21 -4.24
N MET A 134 -7.94 2.34 -3.72
CA MET A 134 -6.51 2.62 -3.58
C MET A 134 -5.81 2.87 -4.92
N LEU A 135 -6.32 2.33 -6.03
CA LEU A 135 -5.76 2.51 -7.37
C LEU A 135 -5.80 3.97 -7.84
N VAL A 136 -6.61 4.83 -7.20
CA VAL A 136 -6.60 6.28 -7.47
C VAL A 136 -5.24 6.90 -7.13
N SER A 137 -4.48 6.31 -6.20
CA SER A 137 -3.14 6.79 -5.84
C SER A 137 -2.15 6.76 -7.01
N LEU A 138 -2.28 5.81 -7.95
CA LEU A 138 -1.43 5.74 -9.15
C LEU A 138 -1.52 7.00 -10.01
N LEU A 139 -2.65 7.73 -9.95
CA LEU A 139 -2.89 8.95 -10.73
C LEU A 139 -2.31 10.21 -10.08
N VAL A 140 -2.13 10.21 -8.75
CA VAL A 140 -1.91 11.44 -7.98
C VAL A 140 -0.66 11.41 -7.10
N CYS A 141 0.03 10.27 -7.03
CA CYS A 141 1.23 10.13 -6.23
C CYS A 141 2.45 9.84 -7.11
N GLU A 142 3.45 10.71 -7.02
CA GLU A 142 4.79 10.46 -7.56
C GLU A 142 5.50 9.33 -6.80
N VAL A 143 6.60 8.84 -7.36
CA VAL A 143 7.55 7.92 -6.73
C VAL A 143 7.97 8.46 -5.37
N MET A 144 7.94 7.63 -4.34
CA MET A 144 8.34 8.02 -2.99
C MET A 144 9.85 8.18 -2.89
N GLU A 145 10.29 9.28 -2.27
CA GLU A 145 11.66 9.47 -1.82
C GLU A 145 11.91 8.71 -0.50
N ASP A 146 13.18 8.57 -0.09
CA ASP A 146 13.59 7.78 1.08
C ASP A 146 12.96 8.23 2.42
N ASN A 147 12.52 9.48 2.51
CA ASN A 147 11.90 10.07 3.68
C ASN A 147 10.37 10.23 3.55
N GLU A 148 9.78 9.69 2.49
CA GLU A 148 8.36 9.85 2.20
C GLU A 148 7.54 8.58 2.45
N CYS A 149 6.26 8.77 2.74
CA CYS A 149 5.27 7.72 2.79
C CYS A 149 3.92 8.23 2.26
N ILE A 150 3.02 7.33 1.93
CA ILE A 150 1.67 7.68 1.45
C ILE A 150 0.63 7.02 2.35
N PHE A 151 -0.20 7.83 2.99
CA PHE A 151 -1.35 7.36 3.75
C PHE A 151 -2.58 7.25 2.84
N LEU A 152 -3.27 6.12 2.95
CA LEU A 152 -4.55 5.86 2.30
C LEU A 152 -5.58 5.60 3.40
N ILE A 153 -6.51 6.54 3.58
CA ILE A 153 -7.46 6.55 4.68
C ILE A 153 -8.88 6.45 4.12
N GLY A 154 -9.67 5.52 4.63
CA GLY A 154 -11.09 5.42 4.31
C GLY A 154 -11.45 4.46 3.18
N CYS A 155 -10.46 3.80 2.56
CA CYS A 155 -10.72 2.83 1.49
C CYS A 155 -11.53 1.63 1.99
N GLU A 156 -12.56 1.27 1.23
CA GLU A 156 -13.39 0.08 1.46
C GLU A 156 -12.74 -1.16 0.85
N ARG A 157 -12.80 -2.28 1.59
CA ARG A 157 -12.53 -3.61 1.03
C ARG A 157 -13.80 -4.15 0.37
N TYR A 158 -13.71 -4.50 -0.90
CA TYR A 158 -14.84 -5.00 -1.68
C TYR A 158 -14.81 -6.51 -1.90
N SER A 159 -13.63 -7.11 -1.88
CA SER A 159 -13.44 -8.53 -2.24
C SER A 159 -12.85 -9.36 -1.10
N SER A 160 -13.39 -10.56 -0.95
CA SER A 160 -12.78 -11.66 -0.22
C SER A 160 -11.78 -12.37 -1.14
N TYR A 161 -10.75 -13.00 -0.57
CA TYR A 161 -9.74 -13.69 -1.35
C TYR A 161 -9.10 -14.83 -0.57
N LYS A 162 -8.48 -15.75 -1.30
CA LYS A 162 -7.64 -16.82 -0.78
C LYS A 162 -6.32 -16.92 -1.54
N GLY A 163 -5.39 -17.67 -0.97
CA GLY A 163 -4.05 -17.83 -1.52
C GLY A 163 -3.21 -16.55 -1.45
N TYR A 164 -2.06 -16.60 -2.11
CA TYR A 164 -1.05 -15.54 -2.17
C TYR A 164 -0.17 -15.76 -3.41
N ALA A 165 0.36 -14.69 -4.01
CA ALA A 165 1.17 -14.79 -5.23
C ALA A 165 0.44 -15.59 -6.33
N ASN A 166 1.11 -16.58 -6.90
CA ASN A 166 0.58 -17.45 -7.95
C ASN A 166 -0.68 -18.28 -7.56
N SER A 167 -1.03 -18.31 -6.26
CA SER A 167 -2.24 -18.99 -5.75
C SER A 167 -3.37 -18.02 -5.39
N PHE A 168 -3.16 -16.71 -5.57
CA PHE A 168 -4.17 -15.68 -5.30
C PHE A 168 -5.44 -15.96 -6.11
N GLN A 169 -6.58 -15.94 -5.43
CA GLN A 169 -7.90 -16.17 -6.04
C GLN A 169 -8.94 -15.26 -5.40
N PHE A 170 -9.78 -14.66 -6.25
CA PHE A 170 -10.98 -13.97 -5.80
C PHE A 170 -11.93 -14.98 -5.15
N ASP A 171 -12.45 -14.64 -3.97
CA ASP A 171 -13.28 -15.54 -3.16
C ASP A 171 -14.64 -14.92 -2.81
N GLY A 172 -15.12 -14.01 -3.67
CA GLY A 172 -16.45 -13.44 -3.55
C GLY A 172 -16.49 -12.08 -2.87
N ASP A 173 -17.71 -11.70 -2.51
CA ASP A 173 -18.02 -10.40 -1.94
C ASP A 173 -17.43 -10.24 -0.53
N PHE A 174 -16.95 -9.04 -0.22
CA PHE A 174 -16.66 -8.62 1.15
C PHE A 174 -17.59 -7.48 1.53
N ARG A 175 -18.35 -7.68 2.62
CA ARG A 175 -19.21 -6.66 3.20
C ARG A 175 -18.45 -5.97 4.32
N ASP A 176 -17.81 -4.86 3.97
CA ASP A 176 -17.02 -4.09 4.91
C ASP A 176 -17.91 -3.33 5.90
N ILE A 177 -18.10 -3.90 7.09
CA ILE A 177 -18.84 -3.29 8.20
C ILE A 177 -18.04 -2.28 9.02
N THR A 178 -16.82 -1.92 8.58
CA THR A 178 -15.99 -0.93 9.28
C THR A 178 -16.75 0.40 9.37
N PRO A 179 -16.84 1.00 10.58
CA PRO A 179 -17.55 2.26 10.76
C PRO A 179 -16.87 3.38 10.00
N LYS A 180 -17.59 4.48 9.80
CA LYS A 180 -17.04 5.73 9.25
C LYS A 180 -16.72 6.72 10.37
N ASP A 181 -15.71 7.54 10.17
CA ASP A 181 -15.42 8.70 11.02
C ASP A 181 -16.33 9.89 10.71
N ASN A 182 -16.12 11.00 11.41
CA ASN A 182 -16.90 12.23 11.25
C ASN A 182 -16.72 12.90 9.87
N TRP A 183 -15.73 12.48 9.07
CA TRP A 183 -15.50 12.96 7.71
C TRP A 183 -16.03 11.99 6.65
N GLY A 184 -16.71 10.91 7.07
CA GLY A 184 -17.28 9.91 6.17
C GLY A 184 -16.27 8.90 5.63
N ARG A 185 -15.06 8.84 6.19
CA ARG A 185 -14.01 7.88 5.82
C ARG A 185 -14.18 6.62 6.65
N LYS A 186 -14.04 5.43 6.06
CA LYS A 186 -13.97 4.21 6.88
C LYS A 186 -12.80 4.27 7.86
N TRP A 187 -12.94 3.66 9.04
CA TRP A 187 -11.86 3.45 10.02
C TRP A 187 -10.86 2.40 9.52
N CYS A 188 -10.21 2.71 8.40
CA CYS A 188 -9.27 1.90 7.65
C CYS A 188 -8.13 2.83 7.28
N HIS A 189 -7.02 2.72 8.02
CA HIS A 189 -5.83 3.56 7.86
C HIS A 189 -4.69 2.69 7.36
N LEU A 190 -4.19 3.00 6.17
CA LEU A 190 -3.03 2.35 5.61
C LEU A 190 -1.88 3.34 5.43
N VAL A 191 -0.65 2.83 5.51
CA VAL A 191 0.55 3.56 5.12
C VAL A 191 1.35 2.70 4.14
N ALA A 192 1.53 3.22 2.92
CA ALA A 192 2.44 2.67 1.93
C ALA A 192 3.86 3.15 2.22
N MET A 193 4.75 2.18 2.39
CA MET A 193 6.17 2.41 2.66
C MET A 193 7.03 1.39 1.94
N ASP A 194 7.97 1.87 1.13
CA ASP A 194 8.82 1.03 0.31
C ASP A 194 10.12 0.67 1.01
N ALA A 195 10.46 -0.62 1.02
CA ALA A 195 11.76 -1.10 1.48
C ALA A 195 12.82 -0.97 0.37
N ILE A 196 14.10 -1.03 0.74
CA ILE A 196 15.17 -1.17 -0.26
C ILE A 196 15.10 -2.58 -0.86
N TYR A 197 15.22 -2.68 -2.19
CA TYR A 197 15.49 -3.94 -2.87
C TYR A 197 16.99 -4.27 -2.77
N PHE A 198 17.33 -5.40 -2.14
CA PHE A 198 18.73 -5.82 -1.98
C PHE A 198 19.09 -6.94 -2.98
N SER A 199 19.79 -6.59 -4.07
CA SER A 199 20.34 -7.60 -4.99
C SER A 199 21.40 -8.48 -4.31
N ASP A 200 22.13 -7.91 -3.35
CA ASP A 200 23.05 -8.62 -2.46
C ASP A 200 22.54 -8.45 -1.02
N PRO A 201 22.03 -9.52 -0.36
CA PRO A 201 21.56 -9.43 1.02
C PRO A 201 22.60 -8.93 2.01
N SER A 202 23.91 -9.05 1.74
CA SER A 202 24.92 -8.64 2.72
C SER A 202 25.00 -7.12 2.90
N ILE A 203 24.61 -6.34 1.89
CA ILE A 203 24.72 -4.88 1.94
C ILE A 203 23.66 -4.23 2.83
N GLN A 204 22.60 -4.93 3.20
CA GLN A 204 21.55 -4.39 4.08
C GLN A 204 22.06 -4.01 5.48
N TYR A 205 23.16 -4.65 5.92
CA TYR A 205 23.81 -4.39 7.21
C TYR A 205 24.72 -3.14 7.18
N LYS A 206 24.90 -2.49 6.03
CA LYS A 206 25.61 -1.20 5.97
C LYS A 206 24.77 -0.14 6.68
N MET A 207 25.41 0.68 7.51
CA MET A 207 24.72 1.66 8.33
C MET A 207 23.86 2.64 7.53
N ASP A 208 24.26 3.04 6.33
CA ASP A 208 23.45 3.91 5.47
C ASP A 208 22.11 3.26 5.09
N ASN A 209 22.13 1.96 4.78
CA ASN A 209 20.91 1.21 4.44
C ASN A 209 20.04 0.98 5.68
N VAL A 210 20.65 0.66 6.84
CA VAL A 210 19.92 0.57 8.11
C VAL A 210 19.25 1.90 8.45
N HIS A 211 19.99 3.01 8.32
CA HIS A 211 19.47 4.36 8.57
C HIS A 211 18.33 4.71 7.62
N ARG A 212 18.45 4.40 6.33
CA ARG A 212 17.39 4.63 5.35
C ARG A 212 16.11 3.90 5.75
N GLU A 213 16.18 2.61 6.06
CA GLU A 213 15.00 1.83 6.44
C GLU A 213 14.38 2.32 7.76
N LEU A 214 15.20 2.74 8.73
CA LEU A 214 14.75 3.38 9.96
C LEU A 214 14.02 4.70 9.69
N ILE A 215 14.54 5.55 8.80
CA ILE A 215 13.92 6.82 8.42
C ILE A 215 12.57 6.57 7.72
N LYS A 216 12.50 5.64 6.78
CA LYS A 216 11.27 5.25 6.09
C LYS A 216 10.20 4.74 7.07
N ALA A 217 10.58 3.83 7.97
CA ALA A 217 9.68 3.30 8.99
C ALA A 217 9.22 4.41 9.95
N TYR A 218 10.13 5.29 10.38
CA TYR A 218 9.81 6.40 11.27
C TYR A 218 8.87 7.42 10.61
N ALA A 219 9.11 7.78 9.35
CA ALA A 219 8.20 8.65 8.59
C ALA A 219 6.78 8.06 8.50
N SER A 220 6.67 6.72 8.44
CA SER A 220 5.42 5.99 8.29
C SER A 220 4.66 5.79 9.61
N PHE A 221 5.39 5.62 10.72
CA PHE A 221 4.83 5.20 12.01
C PHE A 221 4.81 6.30 13.08
N ARG A 222 5.44 7.44 12.82
CA ARG A 222 5.40 8.58 13.73
C ARG A 222 3.94 8.96 14.02
N PRO A 223 3.57 9.17 15.30
CA PRO A 223 2.28 9.74 15.67
C PRO A 223 2.12 11.11 15.01
N LEU A 224 1.03 11.31 14.26
CA LEU A 224 0.66 12.64 13.79
C LEU A 224 0.25 13.46 15.02
N GLU A 225 1.08 14.42 15.43
CA GLU A 225 0.97 15.22 16.67
C GLU A 225 -0.34 16.05 16.82
N LYS A 226 -1.37 15.84 16.00
CA LYS A 226 -2.52 16.75 15.88
C LYS A 226 -3.91 16.11 15.98
N GLU A 227 -4.03 14.81 16.19
CA GLU A 227 -5.34 14.16 16.31
C GLU A 227 -5.51 13.55 17.72
N PRO A 228 -6.06 14.30 18.70
CA PRO A 228 -6.35 13.75 20.02
C PRO A 228 -7.30 12.56 19.91
N GLY A 229 -6.90 11.40 20.44
CA GLY A 229 -7.67 10.15 20.41
C GLY A 229 -7.19 9.10 19.40
N PHE A 230 -6.12 9.37 18.64
CA PHE A 230 -5.55 8.45 17.65
C PHE A 230 -4.32 7.70 18.19
N GLU A 231 -4.51 6.82 19.17
CA GLU A 231 -3.50 5.81 19.55
C GLU A 231 -3.76 4.51 18.79
N PHE A 232 -3.32 4.44 17.53
CA PHE A 232 -3.37 3.18 16.79
C PHE A 232 -2.11 2.36 17.05
N GLY A 233 -2.29 1.08 17.35
CA GLY A 233 -1.23 0.10 17.16
C GLY A 233 -0.85 0.00 15.68
N ILE A 234 0.31 -0.58 15.38
CA ILE A 234 0.77 -0.81 14.01
C ILE A 234 0.59 -2.30 13.69
N ALA A 235 -0.13 -2.59 12.61
CA ALA A 235 -0.17 -3.92 12.03
C ALA A 235 0.81 -3.98 10.86
N SER A 236 1.92 -4.69 11.08
CA SER A 236 2.98 -4.92 10.10
C SER A 236 3.42 -6.38 10.12
N GLY A 237 4.56 -6.70 9.50
CA GLY A 237 5.10 -8.04 9.33
C GLY A 237 6.45 -7.98 8.63
N ASN A 238 6.75 -8.98 7.80
CA ASN A 238 8.06 -9.12 7.13
C ASN A 238 8.26 -8.12 5.97
N TRP A 239 8.25 -6.83 6.26
CA TRP A 239 8.40 -5.73 5.31
C TRP A 239 9.73 -5.83 4.55
N GLY A 240 9.69 -5.80 3.22
CA GLY A 240 10.89 -5.90 2.38
C GLY A 240 11.58 -7.27 2.35
N CYS A 241 11.05 -8.29 3.03
CA CYS A 241 11.76 -9.57 3.18
C CYS A 241 11.41 -10.64 2.13
N GLY A 242 10.43 -10.36 1.27
CA GLY A 242 9.99 -11.26 0.21
C GLY A 242 10.78 -11.00 -1.08
N VAL A 243 10.09 -10.44 -2.07
CA VAL A 243 10.67 -10.07 -3.37
C VAL A 243 11.87 -9.11 -3.22
N PHE A 244 11.93 -8.35 -2.13
CA PHE A 244 12.94 -7.32 -1.87
C PHE A 244 14.19 -7.83 -1.14
N ASN A 245 14.21 -9.13 -0.78
CA ASN A 245 15.39 -9.84 -0.31
C ASN A 245 16.02 -9.29 0.99
N GLY A 246 15.22 -8.61 1.81
CA GLY A 246 15.58 -8.23 3.17
C GLY A 246 15.60 -9.41 4.14
N ASP A 247 16.45 -9.30 5.16
CA ASP A 247 16.53 -10.18 6.31
C ASP A 247 15.39 -9.87 7.29
N LYS A 248 14.72 -10.90 7.80
CA LYS A 248 13.52 -10.75 8.64
C LYS A 248 13.85 -10.37 10.08
N GLU A 249 15.05 -10.69 10.51
CA GLU A 249 15.52 -10.46 11.86
C GLU A 249 16.10 -9.04 12.00
N LEU A 250 16.62 -8.47 10.91
CA LEU A 250 17.03 -7.07 10.83
C LEU A 250 15.85 -6.11 10.67
N LYS A 251 14.78 -6.51 9.98
CA LYS A 251 13.58 -5.72 9.71
C LYS A 251 12.58 -5.72 10.87
#